data_AF-A0A8C9UI18-F1
#
_entry.id   AF-A0A8C9UI18-F1
#
_cell.length_a   1.000
_cell.length_b   1.000
_cell.length_c   1.000
_cell.angle_alpha   90.00
_cell.angle_beta   90.00
_cell.angle_gamma   90.00
#
_symmetry.space_group_name_H-M   'P 1'
#
loop_
_entity.id
_entity.type
_entity.pdbx_description
1 polymer ?
#
loop_
_entity_poly.entity_id
_entity_poly.type
_entity_poly.pdbx_seq_one_letter_code
_entity_poly.pdbx_strand_id
1 'polypeptide(L)'
;REPGRVGEAVPQEIPPDPPLLPSTLSLPSSHPSLPVAGGDTGWADSEVDSSCAGQPIHLWQFLKELLLKPHNYGRFIRWLNKIEDSAQVARLWGIRKNRPAMNYDKLSRSIRQYYKKGIIRKPDISQRLVYQFVHPV
;
A
#
# COMPACT_ATOMS: atom_id res chain seq x y z
N ARG A 1 -3.44 -35.31 -59.65
CA ARG A 1 -4.74 -36.01 -59.58
C ARG A 1 -5.56 -35.26 -58.54
N GLU A 2 -6.58 -34.53 -59.01
CA GLU A 2 -7.58 -33.74 -58.27
C GLU A 2 -8.37 -34.57 -57.21
N PRO A 3 -9.34 -34.00 -56.44
CA PRO A 3 -9.19 -32.93 -55.43
C PRO A 3 -10.10 -33.18 -54.19
N GLY A 4 -10.24 -32.21 -53.30
CA GLY A 4 -11.45 -32.05 -52.47
C GLY A 4 -11.29 -32.33 -50.97
N ARG A 5 -11.48 -31.31 -50.12
CA ARG A 5 -12.81 -30.83 -49.72
C ARG A 5 -12.63 -29.60 -48.85
N VAL A 6 -13.33 -28.54 -49.25
CA VAL A 6 -13.55 -27.31 -48.48
C VAL A 6 -14.21 -27.64 -47.13
N GLY A 7 -13.63 -27.10 -46.05
CA GLY A 7 -14.22 -27.07 -44.72
C GLY A 7 -14.45 -25.61 -44.35
N GLU A 8 -15.70 -25.20 -44.52
CA GLU A 8 -16.24 -23.87 -44.29
C GLU A 8 -16.09 -23.43 -42.82
N ALA A 9 -15.85 -22.13 -42.60
CA ALA A 9 -15.68 -21.52 -41.29
C ALA A 9 -17.00 -21.52 -40.49
N VAL A 10 -16.92 -21.81 -39.19
CA VAL A 10 -17.96 -21.42 -38.22
C VAL A 10 -17.40 -20.26 -37.39
N PRO A 11 -17.92 -19.04 -37.55
CA PRO A 11 -17.61 -17.93 -36.66
C PRO A 11 -18.13 -18.24 -35.25
N GLN A 12 -17.28 -18.12 -34.24
CA GLN A 12 -17.73 -18.20 -32.85
C GLN A 12 -18.49 -16.92 -32.49
N GLU A 13 -19.75 -17.10 -32.09
CA GLU A 13 -20.66 -16.04 -31.69
C GLU A 13 -20.17 -15.39 -30.39
N ILE A 14 -20.06 -14.06 -30.40
CA ILE A 14 -19.72 -13.24 -29.22
C ILE A 14 -21.03 -13.02 -28.45
N PRO A 15 -21.12 -13.34 -27.15
CA PRO A 15 -22.34 -13.13 -26.38
C PRO A 15 -22.67 -11.63 -26.23
N PRO A 16 -23.95 -11.22 -26.27
CA PRO A 16 -24.35 -9.82 -26.16
C PRO A 16 -24.20 -9.26 -24.74
N ASP A 17 -23.74 -8.01 -24.64
CA ASP A 17 -23.67 -7.23 -23.39
C ASP A 17 -25.05 -7.03 -22.75
N PRO A 18 -25.16 -7.06 -21.41
CA PRO A 18 -26.42 -6.78 -20.71
C PRO A 18 -26.79 -5.28 -20.75
N PRO A 19 -28.09 -4.94 -20.85
CA PRO A 19 -28.54 -3.55 -20.97
C PRO A 19 -28.41 -2.77 -19.65
N LEU A 20 -27.94 -1.52 -19.77
CA LEU A 20 -27.92 -0.52 -18.71
C LEU A 20 -29.35 -0.09 -18.37
N LEU A 21 -29.75 -0.19 -17.09
CA LEU A 21 -31.04 0.28 -16.61
C LEU A 21 -31.00 1.79 -16.32
N PRO A 22 -32.08 2.55 -16.61
CA PRO A 22 -32.13 4.00 -16.44
C PRO A 22 -32.39 4.41 -14.98
N SER A 23 -31.74 5.51 -14.59
CA SER A 23 -31.97 6.24 -13.34
C SER A 23 -33.36 6.87 -13.31
N THR A 24 -34.17 6.57 -12.29
CA THR A 24 -35.36 7.36 -11.96
C THR A 24 -35.50 7.60 -10.45
N LEU A 25 -35.36 8.89 -10.13
CA LEU A 25 -35.83 9.69 -8.98
C LEU A 25 -36.83 9.09 -7.96
N SER A 26 -36.42 9.19 -6.68
CA SER A 26 -37.09 9.75 -5.49
C SER A 26 -38.55 9.38 -5.10
N LEU A 27 -38.72 8.97 -3.83
CA LEU A 27 -39.60 9.63 -2.83
C LEU A 27 -39.24 9.19 -1.38
N PRO A 28 -39.51 10.01 -0.34
CA PRO A 28 -39.04 9.81 1.03
C PRO A 28 -40.11 9.20 1.95
N SER A 29 -39.71 8.51 3.03
CA SER A 29 -40.56 8.37 4.22
C SER A 29 -39.74 8.04 5.47
N SER A 30 -39.97 8.83 6.51
CA SER A 30 -39.42 8.75 7.85
C SER A 30 -39.79 7.47 8.59
N HIS A 31 -38.84 6.86 9.31
CA HIS A 31 -38.94 6.69 10.77
C HIS A 31 -37.64 6.15 11.39
N PRO A 32 -37.35 6.50 12.66
CA PRO A 32 -36.13 6.15 13.37
C PRO A 32 -36.27 4.80 14.09
N SER A 33 -35.17 4.04 14.24
CA SER A 33 -34.76 3.35 15.48
C SER A 33 -33.69 2.27 15.24
N LEU A 34 -32.69 2.28 16.14
CA LEU A 34 -31.68 1.27 16.48
C LEU A 34 -30.46 1.07 15.53
N PRO A 35 -29.24 1.39 15.99
CA PRO A 35 -28.05 0.77 15.42
C PRO A 35 -27.87 -0.63 16.02
N VAL A 36 -28.06 -1.62 15.15
CA VAL A 36 -27.57 -2.99 15.28
C VAL A 36 -26.05 -2.96 15.49
N ALA A 37 -25.57 -3.73 16.47
CA ALA A 37 -24.16 -3.97 16.68
C ALA A 37 -23.61 -4.86 15.55
N GLY A 38 -22.54 -4.40 14.90
CA GLY A 38 -21.69 -5.23 14.03
C GLY A 38 -21.32 -4.56 12.72
N GLY A 39 -20.03 -4.20 12.56
CA GLY A 39 -19.45 -3.80 11.28
C GLY A 39 -18.56 -2.57 11.36
N ASP A 40 -17.26 -2.83 11.56
CA ASP A 40 -16.10 -2.19 10.93
C ASP A 40 -16.00 -0.67 10.65
N THR A 41 -14.75 -0.22 10.79
CA THR A 41 -14.18 1.02 10.22
C THR A 41 -14.39 2.34 10.97
N GLY A 42 -14.23 2.30 12.30
CA GLY A 42 -13.91 3.51 13.07
C GLY A 42 -12.51 4.01 12.74
N TRP A 43 -12.40 4.95 11.80
CA TRP A 43 -11.28 5.89 11.69
C TRP A 43 -11.31 6.80 12.92
N ALA A 44 -10.90 6.25 14.07
CA ALA A 44 -10.60 7.04 15.25
C ALA A 44 -9.20 7.60 15.07
N ASP A 45 -9.19 8.79 14.48
CA ASP A 45 -8.17 9.80 14.65
C ASP A 45 -7.94 10.03 16.14
N SER A 46 -7.04 9.24 16.74
CA SER A 46 -6.46 9.59 18.02
C SER A 46 -5.25 10.47 17.73
N GLU A 47 -5.53 11.77 17.66
CA GLU A 47 -4.58 12.85 17.94
C GLU A 47 -4.14 12.72 19.40
N VAL A 48 -3.31 11.73 19.69
CA VAL A 48 -2.51 11.76 20.92
C VAL A 48 -1.34 12.67 20.60
N ASP A 49 -1.51 13.94 20.93
CA ASP A 49 -0.42 14.89 21.13
C ASP A 49 0.59 14.23 22.08
N SER A 50 1.63 13.64 21.50
CA SER A 50 2.82 13.19 22.21
C SER A 50 3.89 14.20 21.91
N SER A 51 3.79 15.32 22.61
CA SER A 51 4.76 16.40 22.63
C SER A 51 6.12 15.92 23.17
N CYS A 52 6.91 15.31 22.28
CA CYS A 52 8.37 15.23 22.34
C CYS A 52 8.92 15.15 20.90
N ALA A 53 9.66 16.19 20.49
CA ALA A 53 10.47 16.31 19.25
C ALA A 53 9.79 16.88 17.98
N GLY A 54 9.30 18.12 18.08
CA GLY A 54 9.74 19.25 17.24
C GLY A 54 9.38 19.32 15.75
N GLN A 55 9.26 18.23 14.99
CA GLN A 55 8.82 18.25 13.58
C GLN A 55 8.25 16.87 13.18
N PRO A 56 7.20 16.80 12.34
CA PRO A 56 6.69 15.54 11.81
C PRO A 56 7.73 14.87 10.90
N ILE A 57 8.46 13.89 11.44
CA ILE A 57 9.38 13.05 10.65
C ILE A 57 8.59 12.14 9.70
N HIS A 58 9.00 12.10 8.43
CA HIS A 58 8.48 11.17 7.44
C HIS A 58 9.22 9.82 7.47
N LEU A 59 8.55 8.75 7.05
CA LEU A 59 9.15 7.41 7.02
C LEU A 59 10.44 7.38 6.20
N TRP A 60 10.49 8.04 5.04
CA TRP A 60 11.70 8.06 4.20
C TRP A 60 12.89 8.74 4.90
N GLN A 61 12.66 9.78 5.69
CA GLN A 61 13.69 10.48 6.47
C GLN A 61 14.21 9.56 7.58
N PHE A 62 13.30 8.88 8.27
CA PHE A 62 13.65 7.92 9.31
C PHE A 62 14.45 6.73 8.75
N LEU A 63 14.02 6.15 7.63
CA LEU A 63 14.75 5.06 6.97
C LEU A 63 16.17 5.49 6.55
N LYS A 64 16.34 6.73 6.05
CA LYS A 64 17.67 7.31 5.82
C LYS A 64 18.47 7.44 7.12
N GLU A 65 17.87 7.93 8.20
CA GLU A 65 18.56 8.08 9.49
C GLU A 65 19.09 6.73 10.03
N LEU A 66 18.31 5.66 9.92
CA LEU A 66 18.76 4.31 10.31
C LEU A 66 19.94 3.85 9.45
N LEU A 67 19.90 4.09 8.14
CA LEU A 67 20.99 3.78 7.21
C LEU A 67 22.27 4.57 7.51
N LEU A 68 22.16 5.80 8.03
CA LEU A 68 23.32 6.64 8.41
C LEU A 68 24.01 6.16 9.69
N LYS A 69 23.37 5.29 10.48
CA LYS A 69 23.90 4.78 11.77
C LYS A 69 24.10 3.25 11.73
N PRO A 70 24.95 2.72 10.81
CA PRO A 70 25.10 1.27 10.60
C PRO A 70 25.67 0.53 11.82
N HIS A 71 26.45 1.20 12.68
CA HIS A 71 26.96 0.61 13.91
C HIS A 71 25.83 0.17 14.87
N ASN A 72 24.74 0.93 14.93
CA ASN A 72 23.61 0.65 15.82
C ASN A 72 22.51 -0.17 15.13
N TYR A 73 22.28 0.06 13.83
CA TYR A 73 21.12 -0.49 13.11
C TYR A 73 21.46 -1.37 11.91
N GLY A 74 22.74 -1.65 11.66
CA GLY A 74 23.19 -2.43 10.49
C GLY A 74 22.70 -3.88 10.42
N ARG A 75 22.19 -4.40 11.55
CA ARG A 75 21.51 -5.71 11.68
C ARG A 75 20.04 -5.68 11.24
N PHE A 76 19.44 -4.50 11.15
CA PHE A 76 18.03 -4.30 10.81
C PHE A 76 17.85 -3.73 9.39
N ILE A 77 18.77 -2.86 8.97
CA ILE A 77 18.77 -2.21 7.66
C ILE A 77 20.19 -1.84 7.25
N ARG A 78 20.56 -2.02 5.97
CA ARG A 78 21.91 -1.73 5.46
C ARG A 78 21.90 -1.08 4.09
N TRP A 79 22.99 -0.36 3.77
CA TRP A 79 23.34 0.12 2.42
C TRP A 79 23.61 -1.05 1.47
N LEU A 80 22.54 -1.75 1.13
CA LEU A 80 22.41 -2.68 0.01
C LEU A 80 20.92 -2.77 -0.36
N ASN A 81 20.18 -1.71 -0.09
CA ASN A 81 18.75 -1.58 -0.36
C ASN A 81 17.88 -2.61 0.36
N LYS A 82 18.41 -3.41 1.29
CA LYS A 82 17.70 -4.52 1.94
C LYS A 82 17.36 -4.19 3.39
N ILE A 83 16.07 -4.35 3.72
CA ILE A 83 15.60 -4.44 5.10
C ILE A 83 15.88 -5.88 5.55
N GLU A 84 16.76 -6.05 6.53
CA GLU A 84 17.17 -7.36 7.05
C GLU A 84 16.16 -7.89 8.08
N ASP A 85 15.68 -7.00 8.95
CA ASP A 85 14.64 -7.30 9.94
C ASP A 85 13.48 -6.30 9.81
N SER A 86 12.48 -6.70 9.04
CA SER A 86 11.28 -5.90 8.80
C SER A 86 10.47 -5.62 10.06
N ALA A 87 10.47 -6.54 11.02
CA ALA A 87 9.70 -6.41 12.24
C ALA A 87 10.33 -5.36 13.17
N GLN A 88 11.66 -5.41 13.34
CA GLN A 88 12.38 -4.43 14.16
C GLN A 88 12.34 -3.03 13.54
N VAL A 89 12.50 -2.89 12.22
CA VAL A 89 12.36 -1.59 11.55
C VAL A 89 10.96 -1.00 11.76
N ALA A 90 9.91 -1.81 11.67
CA ALA A 90 8.55 -1.36 11.94
C ALA A 90 8.32 -1.00 13.41
N ARG A 91 8.88 -1.77 14.34
CA ARG A 91 8.82 -1.47 15.77
C ARG A 91 9.52 -0.15 16.10
N LEU A 92 10.74 0.05 15.60
CA LEU A 92 11.50 1.29 15.78
C LEU A 92 10.74 2.50 15.20
N TRP A 93 10.10 2.33 14.04
CA TRP A 93 9.24 3.35 13.46
C TRP A 93 8.01 3.64 14.34
N GLY A 94 7.37 2.60 14.87
CA GLY A 94 6.27 2.70 15.82
C GLY A 94 6.64 3.49 17.06
N ILE A 95 7.77 3.15 17.70
CA ILE A 95 8.32 3.88 18.84
C ILE A 95 8.58 5.34 18.48
N ARG A 96 9.23 5.59 17.33
CA ARG A 96 9.58 6.96 16.88
C ARG A 96 8.37 7.88 16.67
N LYS A 97 7.22 7.30 16.32
CA LYS A 97 5.96 8.02 16.05
C LYS A 97 4.89 7.82 17.13
N ASN A 98 5.24 7.19 18.25
CA ASN A 98 4.31 6.75 19.29
C ASN A 98 3.07 5.98 18.76
N ARG A 99 3.30 5.07 17.80
CA ARG A 99 2.28 4.19 17.22
C ARG A 99 2.57 2.73 17.62
N PRO A 100 2.02 2.22 18.74
CA PRO A 100 2.33 0.88 19.25
C PRO A 100 1.83 -0.24 18.33
N ALA A 101 0.75 0.01 17.58
CA ALA A 101 0.20 -0.92 16.59
C ALA A 101 0.89 -0.87 15.21
N MET A 102 2.09 -0.27 15.13
CA MET A 102 2.88 -0.22 13.90
C MET A 102 3.49 -1.59 13.59
N ASN A 103 3.37 -2.02 12.34
CA ASN A 103 3.94 -3.27 11.85
C ASN A 103 4.47 -3.08 10.41
N TYR A 104 5.12 -4.13 9.88
CA TYR A 104 5.70 -4.04 8.56
C TYR A 104 4.65 -3.87 7.45
N ASP A 105 3.47 -4.48 7.57
CA ASP A 105 2.42 -4.34 6.55
C ASP A 105 2.01 -2.87 6.36
N LYS A 106 1.76 -2.17 7.46
CA LYS A 106 1.44 -0.74 7.47
C LYS A 106 2.60 0.12 6.98
N LEU A 107 3.82 -0.15 7.45
CA LEU A 107 5.02 0.55 7.02
C LEU A 107 5.26 0.38 5.51
N SER A 108 5.10 -0.84 4.99
CA SER A 108 5.26 -1.17 3.58
C SER A 108 4.25 -0.42 2.71
N ARG A 109 3.04 -0.12 3.23
CA ARG A 109 2.05 0.68 2.52
C ARG A 109 2.55 2.09 2.26
N SER A 110 3.19 2.73 3.24
CA SER A 110 3.82 4.04 3.09
C SER A 110 4.99 4.01 2.12
N ILE A 111 5.83 2.96 2.14
CA ILE A 111 6.92 2.79 1.16
C ILE A 111 6.38 2.74 -0.28
N ARG A 112 5.29 2.01 -0.52
CA ARG A 112 4.68 1.93 -1.87
C ARG A 112 4.18 3.29 -2.35
N GLN A 113 3.71 4.16 -1.46
CA GLN A 113 3.31 5.51 -1.85
C GLN A 113 4.50 6.34 -2.36
N TYR A 114 5.71 6.02 -1.93
CA TYR A 114 6.92 6.70 -2.39
C TYR A 114 7.34 6.35 -3.81
N TYR A 115 6.78 5.29 -4.41
CA TYR A 115 7.05 4.91 -5.80
C TYR A 115 6.58 5.99 -6.77
N LYS A 116 5.33 6.45 -6.60
CA LYS A 116 4.75 7.53 -7.40
C LYS A 116 5.44 8.87 -7.17
N LYS A 117 5.95 9.09 -5.96
CA LYS A 117 6.66 10.32 -5.58
C LYS A 117 8.13 10.32 -6.01
N GLY A 118 8.63 9.23 -6.58
CA GLY A 118 10.03 9.12 -7.01
C GLY A 118 11.03 9.26 -5.85
N ILE A 119 10.66 8.92 -4.61
CA ILE A 119 11.56 8.98 -3.44
C ILE A 119 12.23 7.62 -3.22
N ILE A 120 11.48 6.54 -3.42
CA ILE A 120 11.93 5.16 -3.33
C ILE A 120 11.38 4.41 -4.55
N ARG A 121 12.17 3.54 -5.16
CA ARG A 121 11.74 2.66 -6.25
C ARG A 121 11.97 1.19 -5.90
N LYS A 122 11.27 0.32 -6.63
CA LYS A 122 11.58 -1.10 -6.65
C LYS A 122 12.82 -1.31 -7.54
N PRO A 123 13.82 -2.12 -7.12
CA PRO A 123 14.92 -2.49 -8.01
C PRO A 123 14.43 -3.27 -9.23
N ASP A 124 15.21 -3.23 -10.32
CA ASP A 124 14.89 -3.91 -11.59
C ASP A 124 14.65 -5.42 -11.39
N ILE A 125 15.46 -6.03 -10.53
CA ILE A 125 15.23 -7.38 -10.02
C ILE A 125 14.42 -7.28 -8.73
N SER A 126 13.13 -7.57 -8.82
CA SER A 126 12.21 -7.51 -7.67
C SER A 126 12.58 -8.54 -6.61
N GLN A 127 13.14 -8.07 -5.49
CA GLN A 127 13.45 -8.91 -4.33
C GLN A 127 12.67 -8.47 -3.09
N ARG A 128 12.20 -9.43 -2.28
CA ARG A 128 11.47 -9.12 -1.03
C ARG A 128 12.37 -8.32 -0.08
N LEU A 129 11.78 -7.34 0.60
CA LEU A 129 12.45 -6.43 1.52
C LEU A 129 13.53 -5.53 0.90
N VAL A 130 13.66 -5.54 -0.43
CA VAL A 130 14.62 -4.71 -1.15
C VAL A 130 13.95 -3.50 -1.81
N TYR A 131 14.50 -2.31 -1.56
CA TYR A 131 14.03 -0.99 -1.96
C TYR A 131 15.20 -0.04 -2.22
N GLN A 132 15.15 0.70 -3.30
CA GLN A 132 16.21 1.64 -3.66
C GLN A 132 15.74 3.08 -3.46
N PHE A 133 16.48 3.87 -2.69
CA PHE A 133 16.27 5.31 -2.67
C PHE A 133 16.60 5.91 -4.04
N VAL A 134 15.69 6.70 -4.57
CA VAL A 134 15.96 7.50 -5.76
C VAL A 134 16.68 8.75 -5.25
N HIS A 135 17.94 8.93 -5.64
CA HIS A 135 18.58 10.22 -5.42
C HIS A 135 17.90 11.22 -6.35
N PRO A 136 17.46 12.40 -5.86
CA PRO A 136 17.18 13.49 -6.78
C PRO A 136 18.47 13.73 -7.58
N VAL A 137 18.34 13.68 -8.90
CA VAL A 137 19.34 14.19 -9.84
C VAL A 137 19.47 15.70 -9.65
#